data_AF-A0A060BSG2-F1
#
_entry.id   AF-A0A060BSG2-F1
#
_cell.length_a   1.000
_cell.length_b   1.000
_cell.length_c   1.000
_cell.angle_alpha   90.00
_cell.angle_beta   90.00
_cell.angle_gamma   90.00
#
_symmetry.space_group_name_H-M   'P 1'
#
loop_
_entity.id
_entity.type
_entity.pdbx_description
1 polymer ?
#
loop_
_entity_poly.entity_id
_entity_poly.type
_entity_poly.pdbx_seq_one_letter_code
_entity_poly.pdbx_strand_id
1 'polypeptide(L)'
;NLHEPRRGEYSFEGLTDLAGFLDTAHEIGLRAIVRPGPYICAEWENGGLPWWLTADRSIAIRTRDARYLDAVDRWFDVLVPVIAQRQVTRGGPVTMVQVENEYGSYGSDAVYLEHLRDGLVARGIDVTLFTSDGPEDHMLTGGTIPGVWATVNFGSRGAEAFATLRRHRPD
;
A
#
# COMPACT_ATOMS: atom_id res chain seq x y z
N ASN A 1 -1.56 -12.38 2.05
CA ASN A 1 -1.59 -13.87 2.04
C ASN A 1 -1.71 -14.44 3.46
N LEU A 2 -0.96 -13.95 4.45
CA LEU A 2 -1.06 -14.40 5.84
C LEU A 2 -2.42 -14.12 6.48
N HIS A 3 -2.98 -12.94 6.22
CA HIS A 3 -4.28 -12.54 6.77
C HIS A 3 -5.48 -13.16 6.05
N GLU A 4 -5.30 -13.69 4.83
CA GLU A 4 -6.37 -14.35 4.06
C GLU A 4 -5.79 -15.57 3.32
N PRO A 5 -5.36 -16.62 4.06
CA PRO A 5 -4.68 -17.78 3.48
C PRO A 5 -5.57 -18.60 2.56
N ARG A 6 -6.88 -18.56 2.80
CA ARG A 6 -7.94 -19.06 1.90
C ARG A 6 -8.96 -17.95 1.69
N ARG A 7 -9.56 -17.93 0.50
CA ARG A 7 -10.53 -16.91 0.10
C ARG A 7 -11.67 -16.83 1.13
N GLY A 8 -11.83 -15.67 1.76
CA GLY A 8 -12.84 -15.38 2.77
C GLY A 8 -12.52 -15.85 4.20
N GLU A 9 -11.37 -16.51 4.43
CA GLU A 9 -10.92 -16.89 5.77
C GLU A 9 -9.90 -15.87 6.27
N TYR A 10 -10.31 -14.97 7.17
CA TYR A 10 -9.43 -13.93 7.70
C TYR A 10 -8.77 -14.30 9.03
N SER A 11 -7.50 -13.93 9.21
CA SER A 11 -6.75 -14.14 10.45
C SER A 11 -6.09 -12.85 10.93
N PHE A 12 -6.39 -12.47 12.17
CA PHE A 12 -5.78 -11.35 12.91
C PHE A 12 -5.38 -11.77 14.33
N GLU A 13 -4.87 -13.00 14.47
CA GLU A 13 -4.53 -13.60 15.75
C GLU A 13 -3.06 -14.03 15.78
N GLY A 14 -2.44 -13.94 16.95
CA GLY A 14 -1.03 -14.33 17.11
C GLY A 14 -0.11 -13.50 16.20
N LEU A 15 0.58 -14.17 15.27
CA LEU A 15 1.52 -13.49 14.35
C LEU A 15 0.83 -12.50 13.40
N THR A 16 -0.47 -12.68 13.14
CA THR A 16 -1.25 -11.80 12.24
C THR A 16 -2.01 -10.72 12.99
N ASP A 17 -1.80 -10.56 14.30
CA ASP A 17 -2.43 -9.50 15.09
C ASP A 17 -1.80 -8.12 14.81
N LEU A 18 -2.19 -7.53 13.67
CA LEU A 18 -1.77 -6.18 13.26
C LEU A 18 -2.22 -5.12 14.27
N ALA A 19 -3.39 -5.31 14.86
CA ALA A 19 -3.96 -4.41 15.86
C ALA A 19 -3.02 -4.33 17.08
N GLY A 20 -2.74 -5.47 17.70
CA GLY A 20 -1.83 -5.57 18.85
C GLY A 20 -0.41 -5.11 18.53
N PHE A 21 0.10 -5.37 17.32
CA PHE A 21 1.40 -4.87 16.89
C PHE A 21 1.46 -3.33 16.85
N LEU A 22 0.46 -2.69 16.26
CA LEU A 22 0.37 -1.23 16.20
C LEU A 22 0.13 -0.62 17.59
N ASP A 23 -0.72 -1.24 18.41
CA ASP A 23 -1.00 -0.78 19.76
C ASP A 23 0.28 -0.85 20.63
N THR A 24 1.07 -1.93 20.49
CA THR A 24 2.38 -2.04 21.15
C THR A 24 3.32 -0.94 20.69
N ALA A 25 3.41 -0.66 19.38
CA ALA A 25 4.23 0.43 18.86
C ALA A 25 3.83 1.79 19.46
N HIS A 26 2.53 2.01 19.64
CA HIS A 26 2.02 3.22 20.30
C HIS A 26 2.42 3.31 21.78
N GLU A 27 2.25 2.22 22.53
CA GLU A 27 2.58 2.14 23.96
C GLU A 27 4.06 2.44 24.25
N ILE A 28 4.96 2.03 23.36
CA ILE A 28 6.40 2.32 23.48
C ILE A 28 6.80 3.67 22.87
N GLY A 29 5.83 4.49 22.46
CA GLY A 29 6.04 5.86 21.98
C GLY A 29 6.50 5.99 20.52
N LEU A 30 6.34 4.95 19.70
CA LEU A 30 6.65 5.00 18.26
C LEU A 30 5.45 5.48 17.44
N ARG A 31 5.76 6.14 16.31
CA ARG A 31 4.82 6.37 15.21
C ARG A 31 4.93 5.24 14.19
N ALA A 32 3.85 5.00 13.46
CA ALA A 32 3.79 3.98 12.44
C ALA A 32 3.49 4.56 11.06
N ILE A 33 4.20 4.07 10.04
CA ILE A 33 3.84 4.23 8.64
C ILE A 33 3.40 2.86 8.16
N VAL A 34 2.16 2.73 7.67
CA VAL A 34 1.60 1.44 7.24
C VAL A 34 1.60 1.36 5.72
N ARG A 35 2.09 0.24 5.18
CA ARG A 35 2.18 -0.02 3.74
C ARG A 35 1.28 -1.23 3.40
N PRO A 36 -0.05 -1.05 3.34
CA PRO A 36 -1.01 -2.16 3.31
C PRO A 36 -1.04 -2.97 2.01
N GLY A 37 -0.40 -2.51 0.93
CA GLY A 37 -0.44 -3.16 -0.37
C GLY A 37 -1.67 -2.75 -1.19
N PRO A 38 -2.23 -3.64 -2.03
CA PRO A 38 -2.39 -5.08 -1.77
C PRO A 38 -1.18 -5.95 -2.16
N TYR A 39 -0.29 -5.44 -3.03
CA TYR A 39 1.03 -6.03 -3.29
C TYR A 39 2.10 -5.27 -2.50
N ILE A 40 2.99 -5.98 -1.82
CA ILE A 40 4.00 -5.38 -0.93
C ILE A 40 5.45 -5.69 -1.35
N CYS A 41 5.66 -6.55 -2.35
CA CYS A 41 6.98 -7.07 -2.69
C CYS A 41 7.68 -7.73 -1.48
N ALA A 42 8.62 -7.00 -0.85
CA ALA A 42 9.25 -7.29 0.43
C ALA A 42 9.98 -8.64 0.51
N GLU A 43 10.41 -9.18 -0.65
CA GLU A 43 11.01 -10.52 -0.74
C GLU A 43 10.15 -11.58 -0.04
N TRP A 44 8.83 -11.36 -0.04
CA TRP A 44 7.84 -12.23 0.60
C TRP A 44 7.13 -13.10 -0.45
N GLU A 45 6.58 -14.23 0.01
CA GLU A 45 5.84 -15.15 -0.86
C GLU A 45 4.79 -14.41 -1.67
N ASN A 46 4.90 -14.54 -3.00
CA ASN A 46 4.04 -13.92 -4.02
C ASN A 46 3.82 -12.40 -3.82
N GLY A 47 4.81 -11.71 -3.24
CA GLY A 47 4.72 -10.28 -2.89
C GLY A 47 3.54 -9.93 -2.00
N GLY A 48 3.09 -10.89 -1.17
CA GLY A 48 1.95 -10.74 -0.27
C GLY A 48 0.59 -11.11 -0.89
N LEU A 49 0.51 -11.32 -2.21
CA LEU A 49 -0.74 -11.72 -2.86
C LEU A 49 -1.08 -13.17 -2.51
N PRO A 50 -2.32 -13.49 -2.10
CA PRO A 50 -2.67 -14.86 -1.77
C PRO A 50 -2.65 -15.76 -3.01
N TRP A 51 -2.15 -16.99 -2.85
CA TRP A 51 -1.99 -17.95 -3.95
C TRP A 51 -3.27 -18.15 -4.78
N TRP A 52 -4.43 -18.18 -4.12
CA TRP A 52 -5.73 -18.40 -4.75
C TRP A 52 -6.14 -17.29 -5.72
N LEU A 53 -5.57 -16.09 -5.57
CA LEU A 53 -5.80 -14.96 -6.48
C LEU A 53 -5.00 -15.12 -7.76
N THR A 54 -3.74 -15.59 -7.63
CA THR A 54 -2.83 -15.77 -8.76
C THR A 54 -2.96 -17.13 -9.45
N ALA A 55 -3.76 -18.05 -8.89
CA ALA A 55 -3.99 -19.38 -9.45
C ALA A 55 -4.73 -19.31 -10.81
N ASP A 56 -5.66 -18.37 -10.95
CA ASP A 56 -6.26 -18.04 -12.25
C ASP A 56 -5.34 -17.07 -13.01
N ARG A 57 -4.59 -17.62 -13.98
CA ARG A 57 -3.65 -16.85 -14.81
C ARG A 57 -4.33 -15.88 -15.79
N SER A 58 -5.65 -15.93 -15.92
CA SER A 58 -6.39 -14.97 -16.75
C SER A 58 -6.65 -13.65 -16.04
N ILE A 59 -6.45 -13.57 -14.71
CA ILE A 59 -6.61 -12.33 -13.94
C ILE A 59 -5.34 -11.48 -14.11
N ALA A 60 -5.49 -10.27 -14.66
CA ALA A 60 -4.39 -9.32 -14.75
C ALA A 60 -4.16 -8.64 -13.38
N ILE A 61 -3.23 -9.17 -12.59
CA ILE A 61 -2.89 -8.64 -11.26
C ILE A 61 -2.30 -7.23 -11.34
N ARG A 62 -2.51 -6.43 -10.29
CA ARG A 62 -2.01 -5.04 -10.19
C ARG A 62 -2.42 -4.19 -11.40
N THR A 63 -3.64 -4.40 -11.89
CA THR A 63 -4.28 -3.62 -12.95
C THR A 63 -5.75 -3.36 -12.61
N ARG A 64 -6.45 -2.63 -13.47
CA ARG A 64 -7.91 -2.42 -13.39
C ARG A 64 -8.78 -3.65 -13.70
N ASP A 65 -8.23 -4.85 -13.78
CA ASP A 65 -9.05 -6.07 -13.96
C ASP A 65 -10.08 -6.17 -12.84
N ALA A 66 -11.37 -6.19 -13.21
CA ALA A 66 -12.47 -6.16 -12.26
C ALA A 66 -12.42 -7.31 -11.23
N ARG A 67 -11.89 -8.48 -11.62
CA ARG A 67 -11.77 -9.63 -10.71
C ARG A 67 -10.64 -9.44 -9.70
N TYR A 68 -9.59 -8.72 -10.10
CA TYR A 68 -8.51 -8.33 -9.20
C TYR A 68 -9.00 -7.25 -8.22
N LEU A 69 -9.62 -6.18 -8.74
CA LEU A 69 -10.17 -5.09 -7.92
C LEU A 69 -11.19 -5.59 -6.91
N ASP A 70 -12.11 -6.47 -7.31
CA ASP A 70 -13.10 -7.10 -6.42
C ASP A 70 -12.45 -7.90 -5.27
N ALA A 71 -11.34 -8.60 -5.53
CA ALA A 71 -10.59 -9.26 -4.48
C ALA A 71 -9.89 -8.27 -3.54
N VAL A 72 -9.32 -7.20 -4.09
CA VAL A 72 -8.68 -6.14 -3.30
C VAL A 72 -9.68 -5.39 -2.44
N ASP A 73 -10.85 -5.05 -2.98
CA ASP A 73 -11.89 -4.32 -2.25
C ASP A 73 -12.40 -5.10 -1.06
N ARG A 74 -12.69 -6.40 -1.22
CA ARG A 74 -13.05 -7.28 -0.10
C ARG A 74 -11.96 -7.35 0.96
N TRP A 75 -10.70 -7.44 0.53
CA TRP A 75 -9.58 -7.45 1.46
C TRP A 75 -9.48 -6.12 2.21
N PHE A 76 -9.66 -4.99 1.52
CA PHE A 76 -9.63 -3.67 2.12
C PHE A 76 -10.80 -3.43 3.07
N ASP A 77 -11.99 -3.98 2.80
CA ASP A 77 -13.15 -3.94 3.72
C ASP A 77 -12.82 -4.52 5.10
N VAL A 78 -11.88 -5.46 5.15
CA VAL A 78 -11.44 -6.11 6.39
C VAL A 78 -10.20 -5.43 6.99
N LEU A 79 -9.16 -5.20 6.18
CA LEU A 79 -7.88 -4.67 6.66
C LEU A 79 -7.97 -3.20 7.07
N VAL A 80 -8.54 -2.36 6.21
CA VAL A 80 -8.42 -0.90 6.34
C VAL A 80 -9.05 -0.38 7.63
N PRO A 81 -10.22 -0.87 8.09
CA PRO A 81 -10.77 -0.46 9.38
C PRO A 81 -9.83 -0.69 10.58
N VAL A 82 -9.03 -1.77 10.56
CA VAL A 82 -8.05 -2.08 11.63
C VAL A 82 -6.97 -1.00 11.69
N ILE A 83 -6.48 -0.55 10.54
CA ILE A 83 -5.49 0.53 10.41
C ILE A 83 -6.14 1.88 10.76
N ALA A 84 -7.34 2.14 10.23
CA ALA A 84 -8.01 3.42 10.34
C ALA A 84 -8.32 3.82 11.79
N GLN A 85 -8.67 2.85 12.65
CA GLN A 85 -8.89 3.08 14.08
C GLN A 85 -7.63 3.54 14.83
N ARG A 86 -6.44 3.28 14.27
CA ARG A 86 -5.14 3.54 14.89
C ARG A 86 -4.40 4.74 14.28
N GLN A 87 -5.11 5.57 13.53
CA GLN A 87 -4.57 6.80 12.99
C GLN A 87 -4.29 7.83 14.09
N VAL A 88 -3.27 8.67 13.88
CA VAL A 88 -2.91 9.74 14.80
C VAL A 88 -4.04 10.75 15.00
N THR A 89 -4.89 10.94 13.99
CA THR A 89 -6.14 11.73 14.04
C THR A 89 -7.18 11.16 15.00
N ARG A 90 -7.02 9.90 15.41
CA ARG A 90 -7.89 9.17 16.35
C ARG A 90 -7.12 8.73 17.61
N GLY A 91 -5.98 9.34 17.87
CA GLY A 91 -5.15 9.08 19.04
C GLY A 91 -4.16 7.92 18.90
N GLY A 92 -4.09 7.25 17.75
CA GLY A 92 -3.19 6.12 17.52
C GLY A 92 -1.80 6.50 16.96
N PRO A 93 -0.98 5.50 16.60
CA PRO A 93 0.39 5.70 16.12
C PRO A 93 0.49 5.98 14.61
N VAL A 94 -0.51 5.62 13.79
CA VAL A 94 -0.39 5.63 12.33
C VAL A 94 -0.42 7.06 11.78
N THR A 95 0.66 7.50 11.13
CA THR A 95 0.82 8.88 10.61
C THR A 95 0.73 8.99 9.10
N MET A 96 1.02 7.91 8.36
CA MET A 96 0.97 7.86 6.90
C MET A 96 0.61 6.46 6.43
N VAL A 97 -0.06 6.37 5.27
CA VAL A 97 -0.42 5.11 4.63
C VAL A 97 0.00 5.09 3.16
N GLN A 98 0.66 4.03 2.73
CA GLN A 98 1.07 3.87 1.34
C GLN A 98 -0.05 3.27 0.48
N VAL A 99 -0.25 3.77 -0.74
CA VAL A 99 -1.35 3.30 -1.61
C VAL A 99 -1.03 1.99 -2.34
N GLU A 100 0.17 1.87 -2.90
CA GLU A 100 0.69 0.70 -3.61
C GLU A 100 2.21 0.63 -3.33
N ASN A 101 2.92 -0.33 -3.91
CA ASN A 101 4.35 -0.50 -3.71
C ASN A 101 5.11 -0.51 -5.05
N GLU A 102 5.90 0.54 -5.30
CA GLU A 102 6.77 0.64 -6.49
C GLU A 102 6.03 0.29 -7.78
N TYR A 103 4.85 0.88 -7.93
CA TYR A 103 3.97 0.53 -9.04
C TYR A 103 4.60 0.90 -10.39
N GLY A 104 5.39 1.97 -10.45
CA GLY A 104 6.10 2.37 -11.64
C GLY A 104 7.15 1.36 -12.13
N SER A 105 7.61 0.46 -11.26
CA SER A 105 8.46 -0.68 -11.62
C SER A 105 7.68 -1.83 -12.29
N TYR A 106 6.35 -1.75 -12.29
CA TYR A 106 5.44 -2.78 -12.81
C TYR A 106 4.59 -2.27 -13.98
N GLY A 107 3.99 -1.10 -13.85
CA GLY A 107 3.03 -0.57 -14.81
C GLY A 107 2.72 0.92 -14.64
N SER A 108 1.68 1.35 -15.33
CA SER A 108 1.23 2.74 -15.39
C SER A 108 -0.30 2.87 -15.47
N ASP A 109 -1.03 1.87 -14.98
CA ASP A 109 -2.48 1.91 -14.87
C ASP A 109 -2.95 2.91 -13.79
N ALA A 110 -3.14 4.16 -14.19
CA ALA A 110 -3.60 5.23 -13.30
C ALA A 110 -4.98 4.95 -12.68
N VAL A 111 -5.89 4.28 -13.41
CA VAL A 111 -7.24 3.96 -12.91
C VAL A 111 -7.16 2.95 -11.77
N TYR A 112 -6.27 1.97 -11.87
CA TYR A 112 -6.00 1.04 -10.76
C TYR A 112 -5.47 1.78 -9.53
N LEU A 113 -4.48 2.67 -9.70
CA LEU A 113 -3.91 3.42 -8.59
C LEU A 113 -4.93 4.36 -7.92
N GLU A 114 -5.75 5.05 -8.71
CA GLU A 114 -6.83 5.90 -8.22
C GLU A 114 -7.88 5.08 -7.46
N HIS A 115 -8.25 3.90 -7.98
CA HIS A 115 -9.16 2.97 -7.28
C HIS A 115 -8.61 2.58 -5.90
N LEU A 116 -7.32 2.26 -5.78
CA LEU A 116 -6.72 1.95 -4.49
C LEU A 116 -6.71 3.14 -3.54
N ARG A 117 -6.32 4.33 -4.02
CA ARG A 117 -6.35 5.57 -3.22
C ARG A 117 -7.75 5.81 -2.67
N ASP A 118 -8.75 5.79 -3.54
CA ASP A 118 -10.14 6.08 -3.18
C ASP A 118 -10.70 4.99 -2.26
N GLY A 119 -10.32 3.73 -2.49
CA GLY A 119 -10.67 2.60 -1.65
C GLY A 119 -10.13 2.72 -0.22
N LEU A 120 -8.92 3.24 -0.02
CA LEU A 120 -8.34 3.54 1.30
C LEU A 120 -9.10 4.68 1.99
N VAL A 121 -9.36 5.78 1.28
CA VAL A 121 -10.08 6.95 1.81
C VAL A 121 -11.51 6.58 2.20
N ALA A 122 -12.24 5.89 1.32
CA ALA A 122 -13.62 5.49 1.55
C ALA A 122 -13.80 4.60 2.78
N ARG A 123 -12.75 3.87 3.18
CA ARG A 123 -12.72 2.99 4.35
C ARG A 123 -12.11 3.66 5.59
N GLY A 124 -11.89 4.96 5.52
CA GLY A 124 -11.62 5.81 6.67
C GLY A 124 -10.15 6.14 6.90
N ILE A 125 -9.26 5.95 5.92
CA ILE A 125 -7.93 6.56 5.99
C ILE A 125 -8.05 8.07 5.76
N ASP A 126 -7.63 8.84 6.77
CA ASP A 126 -7.66 10.31 6.81
C ASP A 126 -6.27 10.94 7.06
N VAL A 127 -5.25 10.13 7.34
CA VAL A 127 -3.85 10.57 7.37
C VAL A 127 -3.26 10.68 5.96
N THR A 128 -2.07 11.26 5.85
CA THR A 128 -1.39 11.46 4.56
C THR A 128 -1.20 10.14 3.82
N LEU A 129 -1.80 10.05 2.63
CA LEU A 129 -1.50 9.02 1.66
C LEU A 129 -0.21 9.34 0.91
N PHE A 130 0.57 8.31 0.61
CA PHE A 130 1.80 8.45 -0.17
C PHE A 130 2.03 7.28 -1.13
N THR A 131 2.87 7.50 -2.14
CA THR A 131 3.45 6.44 -3.00
C THR A 131 4.96 6.36 -2.81
N SER A 132 5.57 5.25 -3.20
CA SER A 132 7.03 5.17 -3.30
C SER A 132 7.47 4.34 -4.49
N ASP A 133 8.47 4.83 -5.21
CA ASP A 133 9.00 4.27 -6.45
C ASP A 133 10.52 4.46 -6.52
N GLY A 134 11.21 3.76 -7.42
CA GLY A 134 12.62 4.05 -7.69
C GLY A 134 12.80 5.46 -8.31
N PRO A 135 13.98 6.09 -8.15
CA PRO A 135 14.24 7.45 -8.61
C PRO A 135 14.55 7.52 -10.12
N GLU A 136 13.70 6.89 -10.92
CA GLU A 136 13.80 6.86 -12.37
C GLU A 136 12.57 7.51 -12.99
N ASP A 137 12.75 8.24 -14.10
CA ASP A 137 11.66 9.01 -14.70
C ASP A 137 10.47 8.12 -15.10
N HIS A 138 10.72 6.90 -15.59
CA HIS A 138 9.65 5.97 -15.97
C HIS A 138 8.88 5.46 -14.75
N MET A 139 9.57 5.17 -13.64
CA MET A 139 8.93 4.69 -12.41
C MET A 139 8.08 5.80 -11.78
N LEU A 140 8.61 7.02 -11.69
CA LEU A 140 7.84 8.14 -11.16
C LEU A 140 6.66 8.52 -12.07
N THR A 141 6.81 8.42 -13.39
CA THR A 141 5.70 8.64 -14.32
C THR A 141 4.59 7.60 -14.16
N GLY A 142 4.94 6.33 -13.92
CA GLY A 142 3.98 5.24 -13.81
C GLY A 142 3.35 5.05 -12.42
N GLY A 143 4.10 5.33 -11.36
CA GLY A 143 3.74 5.01 -9.98
C GLY A 143 3.21 6.18 -9.13
N THR A 144 3.35 7.42 -9.60
CA THR A 144 2.80 8.58 -8.89
C THR A 144 1.32 8.77 -9.16
N ILE A 145 0.61 9.26 -8.14
CA ILE A 145 -0.83 9.55 -8.21
C ILE A 145 -1.03 11.05 -7.98
N PRO A 146 -1.75 11.76 -8.87
CA PRO A 146 -2.08 13.16 -8.64
C PRO A 146 -2.75 13.40 -7.28
N GLY A 147 -2.26 14.38 -6.54
CA GLY A 147 -2.77 14.72 -5.20
C GLY A 147 -2.28 13.82 -4.05
N VAL A 148 -1.48 12.78 -4.34
CA VAL A 148 -0.87 11.89 -3.33
C VAL A 148 0.61 12.20 -3.18
N TRP A 149 1.14 12.13 -1.95
CA TRP A 149 2.53 12.48 -1.69
C TRP A 149 3.49 11.44 -2.27
N ALA A 150 4.27 11.77 -3.31
CA ALA A 150 5.26 10.84 -3.85
C ALA A 150 6.59 10.85 -3.07
N THR A 151 7.16 9.67 -2.85
CA THR A 151 8.50 9.45 -2.25
C THR A 151 9.36 8.56 -3.17
N VAL A 152 10.66 8.45 -2.90
CA VAL A 152 11.59 7.61 -3.68
C VAL A 152 12.36 6.62 -2.81
N ASN A 153 12.60 5.42 -3.35
CA ASN A 153 13.38 4.36 -2.71
C ASN A 153 14.77 4.28 -3.37
N PHE A 154 15.84 4.34 -2.59
CA PHE A 154 17.21 4.21 -3.11
C PHE A 154 18.18 3.70 -2.04
N GLY A 155 19.22 2.99 -2.46
CA GLY A 155 20.31 2.55 -1.57
C GLY A 155 21.50 3.52 -1.51
N SER A 156 21.66 4.40 -2.50
CA SER A 156 22.77 5.37 -2.59
C SER A 156 22.39 6.58 -3.46
N ARG A 157 23.31 7.55 -3.62
CA ARG A 157 23.14 8.74 -4.50
C ARG A 157 21.88 9.57 -4.22
N GLY A 158 21.58 9.80 -2.94
CA GLY A 158 20.34 10.46 -2.51
C GLY A 158 20.10 11.85 -3.11
N ALA A 159 21.15 12.66 -3.31
CA ALA A 159 21.02 13.98 -3.94
C ALA A 159 20.43 13.89 -5.36
N GLU A 160 20.88 12.91 -6.13
CA GLU A 160 20.39 12.67 -7.50
C GLU A 160 18.98 12.10 -7.50
N ALA A 161 18.71 11.17 -6.56
CA ALA A 161 17.38 10.60 -6.40
C ALA A 161 16.33 11.68 -6.08
N PHE A 162 16.65 12.60 -5.15
CA PHE A 162 15.79 13.74 -4.83
C PHE A 162 15.72 14.78 -5.95
N ALA A 163 16.76 14.91 -6.78
CA ALA A 163 16.70 15.76 -7.96
C ALA A 163 15.73 15.19 -9.00
N THR A 164 15.70 13.87 -9.19
CA THR A 164 14.72 13.20 -10.04
C THR A 164 13.30 13.35 -9.49
N LEU A 165 13.07 13.07 -8.21
CA LEU A 165 11.74 13.25 -7.60
C LEU A 165 11.19 14.67 -7.79
N ARG A 166 12.02 15.70 -7.62
CA ARG A 166 11.62 17.11 -7.78
C ARG A 166 11.15 17.47 -9.19
N ARG A 167 11.63 16.78 -10.24
CA ARG A 167 11.12 17.00 -11.61
C ARG A 167 9.69 16.50 -11.80
N HIS A 168 9.27 15.50 -11.02
CA HIS A 168 7.93 14.90 -11.08
C HIS A 168 6.98 15.42 -10.01
N ARG A 169 7.46 16.27 -9.10
CA ARG A 169 6.67 16.99 -8.09
C ARG A 169 6.92 18.50 -8.20
N PRO A 170 6.37 19.18 -9.23
CA PRO A 170 6.37 20.63 -9.24
C PRO A 170 5.54 21.15 -8.06
N ASP A 171 6.07 22.17 -7.36
CA ASP A 171 5.47 22.81 -6.18
C ASP A 171 4.04 23.34 -6.45
#